data_AF-A0A317SYQ1-F1
#
_entry.id   AF-A0A317SYQ1-F1
#
_cell.length_a   1.000
_cell.length_b   1.000
_cell.length_c   1.000
_cell.angle_alpha   90.00
_cell.angle_beta   90.00
_cell.angle_gamma   90.00
#
_symmetry.space_group_name_H-M   'P 1'
#
loop_
_entity.id
_entity.type
_entity.pdbx_description
1 polymer ?
#
loop_
_entity_poly.entity_id
_entity_poly.type
_entity_poly.pdbx_seq_one_letter_code
_entity_poly.pdbx_strand_id
1 'polypeptide(L)'
;MFPVDKGKYQNIAPIPIDDSAFLTERSLSLWNQLSAPPPLQPPNWKMSRIRRLFLVSLGVPVDLDEILPAETKQKKLILPSVNIARKSVDGSASRRNSRSRSRARRSTSSSRRKCGVIGPEALDVPSARILCSTSDVALQGLTVEELEEHIKKLESITGTASEVLTYWLKKREGAISDKETFETVIESLVGYARKKRQNG
;
A
#
# COMPACT_ATOMS: atom_id res chain seq x y z
N MET A 1 3.14 -41.90 44.13
CA MET A 1 2.43 -42.74 43.14
C MET A 1 0.95 -42.44 43.29
N PHE A 2 0.36 -41.66 42.40
CA PHE A 2 -1.04 -41.24 42.50
C PHE A 2 -1.95 -42.27 41.81
N PRO A 3 -3.08 -42.68 42.41
CA PRO A 3 -3.97 -43.65 41.79
C PRO A 3 -4.72 -43.01 40.61
N VAL A 4 -4.56 -43.61 39.42
CA VAL A 4 -5.32 -43.24 38.23
C VAL A 4 -6.73 -43.81 38.37
N ASP A 5 -7.70 -42.93 38.48
CA ASP A 5 -9.12 -43.27 38.64
C ASP A 5 -9.68 -43.74 37.29
N LYS A 6 -9.76 -45.06 37.09
CA LYS A 6 -10.11 -45.71 35.82
C LYS A 6 -11.59 -45.56 35.42
N GLY A 7 -12.42 -44.92 36.26
CA GLY A 7 -13.86 -44.81 36.07
C GLY A 7 -14.32 -43.81 35.00
N LYS A 8 -13.46 -42.90 34.53
CA LYS A 8 -13.88 -41.82 33.60
C LYS A 8 -13.77 -42.16 32.10
N TYR A 9 -13.24 -43.33 31.73
CA TYR A 9 -12.97 -43.68 30.33
C TYR A 9 -13.88 -44.77 29.76
N GLN A 10 -14.90 -45.22 30.50
CA GLN A 10 -15.72 -46.38 30.13
C GLN A 10 -16.92 -46.06 29.23
N ASN A 11 -17.01 -44.85 28.66
CA ASN A 11 -18.10 -44.54 27.74
C ASN A 11 -17.72 -43.51 26.68
N ILE A 12 -16.82 -43.90 25.78
CA ILE A 12 -16.66 -43.23 24.49
C ILE A 12 -17.14 -44.26 23.48
N ALA A 13 -18.38 -44.11 23.00
CA ALA A 13 -18.88 -44.92 21.90
C ALA A 13 -17.93 -44.75 20.70
N PRO A 14 -17.52 -45.83 20.02
CA PRO A 14 -16.67 -45.73 18.85
C PRO A 14 -17.41 -44.91 17.78
N ILE A 15 -16.76 -43.83 17.35
CA ILE A 15 -17.26 -42.98 16.28
C ILE A 15 -17.34 -43.86 15.03
N PRO A 16 -18.51 -44.04 14.39
CA PRO A 16 -18.58 -44.76 13.13
C PRO A 16 -17.71 -44.01 12.12
N ILE A 17 -16.66 -44.67 11.67
CA ILE A 17 -15.79 -44.17 10.60
C ILE A 17 -16.56 -44.42 9.32
N ASP A 18 -17.50 -43.54 9.00
CA ASP A 18 -17.99 -43.44 7.64
C ASP A 18 -16.79 -42.95 6.80
N ASP A 19 -16.47 -43.66 5.72
CA ASP A 19 -15.37 -43.39 4.76
C ASP A 19 -15.47 -42.02 4.06
N SER A 20 -16.27 -41.09 4.57
CA SER A 20 -16.21 -39.71 4.17
C SER A 20 -14.95 -39.07 4.76
N ALA A 21 -14.00 -38.70 3.90
CA ALA A 21 -12.83 -37.89 4.25
C ALA A 21 -13.14 -36.55 4.97
N PHE A 22 -14.42 -36.25 5.21
CA PHE A 22 -14.92 -35.05 5.87
C PHE A 22 -15.69 -35.41 7.14
N LEU A 23 -15.26 -34.83 8.26
CA LEU A 23 -15.83 -35.06 9.59
C LEU A 23 -17.28 -34.57 9.76
N THR A 24 -17.81 -33.76 8.83
CA THR A 24 -19.17 -33.17 8.92
C THR A 24 -19.67 -32.82 7.52
N GLU A 25 -20.98 -32.94 7.28
CA GLU A 25 -21.62 -32.47 6.02
C GLU A 25 -21.31 -30.99 5.72
N ARG A 26 -21.22 -30.17 6.78
CA ARG A 26 -20.81 -28.77 6.69
C ARG A 26 -19.41 -28.59 6.10
N SER A 27 -18.42 -29.42 6.46
CA SER A 27 -17.06 -29.27 5.96
C SER A 27 -16.94 -29.75 4.51
N LEU A 28 -17.73 -30.75 4.11
CA LEU A 28 -17.88 -31.15 2.71
C LEU A 28 -18.46 -30.00 1.87
N SER A 29 -19.53 -29.35 2.33
CA SER A 29 -20.13 -28.20 1.65
C SER A 29 -19.14 -27.03 1.51
N LEU A 30 -18.37 -26.75 2.57
CA LEU A 30 -17.34 -25.70 2.56
C LEU A 30 -16.19 -26.05 1.60
N TRP A 31 -15.76 -27.31 1.56
CA TRP A 31 -14.76 -27.80 0.62
C TRP A 31 -15.24 -27.66 -0.82
N ASN A 32 -16.49 -28.03 -1.12
CA ASN A 32 -17.09 -27.84 -2.44
C ASN A 32 -17.13 -26.36 -2.84
N GLN A 33 -17.40 -25.46 -1.90
CA GLN A 33 -17.39 -24.02 -2.15
C GLN A 33 -15.98 -23.47 -2.42
N LEU A 34 -14.96 -23.98 -1.72
CA LEU A 34 -13.57 -23.57 -1.89
C LEU A 34 -12.92 -24.17 -3.14
N SER A 35 -13.29 -25.39 -3.50
CA SER A 35 -12.80 -26.10 -4.68
C SER A 35 -13.55 -25.72 -5.96
N ALA A 36 -14.70 -25.05 -5.85
CA ALA A 36 -15.41 -24.53 -7.00
C ALA A 36 -14.53 -23.51 -7.74
N PRO A 37 -14.32 -23.68 -9.06
CA PRO A 37 -13.59 -22.70 -9.84
C PRO A 37 -14.34 -21.36 -9.79
N PRO A 38 -13.64 -20.23 -9.55
CA PRO A 38 -14.28 -18.92 -9.51
C PRO A 38 -14.98 -18.66 -10.85
N PRO A 39 -16.14 -17.98 -10.86
CA PRO A 39 -16.82 -17.65 -12.11
C PRO A 39 -15.95 -16.69 -12.92
N LEU A 40 -15.20 -17.24 -13.87
CA LEU A 40 -14.41 -16.47 -14.82
C LEU A 40 -15.40 -15.78 -15.76
N GLN A 41 -15.58 -14.48 -15.60
CA GLN A 41 -16.26 -13.70 -16.63
C GLN A 41 -15.48 -13.85 -17.94
N PRO A 42 -16.15 -14.06 -19.08
CA PRO A 42 -15.46 -14.17 -20.35
C PRO A 42 -14.63 -12.90 -20.56
N PRO A 43 -13.32 -13.01 -20.82
CA PRO A 43 -12.46 -11.85 -20.94
C PRO A 43 -12.89 -11.00 -22.14
N ASN A 44 -13.11 -9.71 -21.90
CA ASN A 44 -13.42 -8.72 -22.94
C ASN A 44 -12.17 -8.47 -23.81
N TRP A 45 -11.90 -9.36 -24.76
CA TRP A 45 -10.76 -9.31 -25.67
C TRP A 45 -10.70 -8.03 -26.51
N LYS A 46 -11.82 -7.33 -26.70
CA LYS A 46 -11.87 -6.00 -27.31
C LYS A 46 -10.98 -4.98 -26.58
N MET A 47 -10.81 -5.11 -25.26
CA MET A 47 -9.96 -4.22 -24.46
C MET A 47 -8.51 -4.70 -24.29
N SER A 48 -8.16 -5.90 -24.78
CA SER A 48 -6.81 -6.46 -24.61
C SER A 48 -5.74 -5.62 -25.31
N ARG A 49 -4.70 -5.21 -24.54
CA ARG A 49 -3.55 -4.49 -25.06
C ARG A 49 -2.73 -5.33 -26.05
N ILE A 50 -2.56 -6.62 -25.76
CA ILE A 50 -1.82 -7.57 -26.62
C ILE A 50 -2.51 -7.74 -27.97
N ARG A 51 -3.84 -7.94 -27.99
CA ARG A 51 -4.62 -8.04 -29.23
C ARG A 51 -4.48 -6.77 -30.08
N ARG A 52 -4.51 -5.60 -29.45
CA ARG A 52 -4.33 -4.31 -30.13
C ARG A 52 -2.95 -4.21 -30.77
N LEU A 53 -1.90 -4.48 -30.01
CA LEU A 53 -0.53 -4.44 -30.54
C LEU A 53 -0.38 -5.37 -31.73
N PHE A 54 -0.96 -6.57 -31.65
CA PHE A 54 -0.96 -7.53 -32.76
C PHE A 54 -1.71 -7.04 -34.00
N LEU A 55 -2.95 -6.55 -33.85
CA LEU A 55 -3.76 -6.05 -34.97
C LEU A 55 -3.14 -4.82 -35.63
N VAL A 56 -2.56 -3.92 -34.83
CA VAL A 56 -1.78 -2.78 -35.33
C VAL A 56 -0.56 -3.25 -36.11
N SER A 57 0.16 -4.28 -35.63
CA SER A 57 1.28 -4.88 -36.37
C SER A 57 0.85 -5.53 -37.68
N LEU A 58 -0.38 -6.03 -37.78
CA LEU A 58 -0.97 -6.56 -39.02
C LEU A 58 -1.53 -5.48 -39.95
N GLY A 59 -1.47 -4.19 -39.56
CA GLY A 59 -2.04 -3.10 -40.33
C GLY A 59 -3.58 -3.06 -40.36
N VAL A 60 -4.24 -3.80 -39.44
CA VAL A 60 -5.70 -3.79 -39.31
C VAL A 60 -6.11 -2.55 -38.52
N PRO A 61 -6.99 -1.68 -39.05
CA PRO A 61 -7.49 -0.52 -38.32
C PRO A 61 -8.28 -0.98 -37.09
N VAL A 62 -7.97 -0.41 -35.93
CA VAL A 62 -8.61 -0.74 -34.65
C VAL A 62 -9.35 0.50 -34.13
N ASP A 63 -10.64 0.37 -33.87
CA ASP A 63 -11.46 1.45 -33.31
C ASP A 63 -11.01 1.79 -31.89
N LEU A 64 -10.33 2.94 -31.74
CA LEU A 64 -9.80 3.44 -30.47
C LEU A 64 -10.90 3.91 -29.49
N ASP A 65 -12.10 4.16 -30.00
CA ASP A 65 -13.22 4.72 -29.26
C ASP A 65 -13.95 3.67 -28.38
N GLU A 66 -13.87 2.38 -28.74
CA GLU A 66 -14.39 1.28 -27.89
C GLU A 66 -13.45 0.94 -26.71
N ILE A 67 -12.22 1.46 -26.74
CA ILE A 67 -11.10 1.10 -25.85
C ILE A 67 -10.64 2.25 -24.96
N LEU A 68 -11.15 3.46 -25.21
CA LEU A 68 -11.18 4.49 -24.20
C LEU A 68 -12.27 4.11 -23.19
N PRO A 69 -11.99 4.08 -21.88
CA PRO A 69 -13.04 3.86 -20.92
C PRO A 69 -14.10 4.95 -21.12
N ALA A 70 -15.32 4.60 -21.51
CA ALA A 70 -16.49 5.46 -21.27
C ALA A 70 -16.67 5.76 -19.76
N GLU A 71 -15.87 5.12 -18.89
CA GLU A 71 -15.74 5.37 -17.46
C GLU A 71 -14.94 6.63 -17.06
N THR A 72 -14.52 7.51 -17.99
CA THR A 72 -14.19 8.90 -17.57
C THR A 72 -15.44 9.69 -17.15
N LYS A 73 -16.64 9.11 -17.20
CA LYS A 73 -17.70 9.49 -16.26
C LYS A 73 -17.25 9.00 -14.89
N GLN A 74 -16.52 9.85 -14.18
CA GLN A 74 -16.29 9.72 -12.74
C GLN A 74 -17.60 9.23 -12.11
N LYS A 75 -17.66 7.95 -11.73
CA LYS A 75 -18.76 7.43 -10.94
C LYS A 75 -18.71 8.30 -9.70
N LYS A 76 -19.64 9.26 -9.58
CA LYS A 76 -19.72 10.16 -8.43
C LYS A 76 -19.61 9.25 -7.22
N LEU A 77 -18.57 9.46 -6.41
CA LEU A 77 -18.42 8.80 -5.14
C LEU A 77 -19.64 9.20 -4.31
N ILE A 78 -20.70 8.39 -4.39
CA ILE A 78 -21.84 8.52 -3.50
C ILE A 78 -21.44 7.69 -2.29
N LEU A 79 -20.97 8.40 -1.27
CA LEU A 79 -20.83 7.84 0.06
C LEU A 79 -22.23 7.39 0.52
N PRO A 80 -22.38 6.19 1.14
CA PRO A 80 -23.59 5.85 1.86
C PRO A 80 -23.88 6.98 2.87
N SER A 81 -25.10 7.51 2.85
CA SER A 81 -25.47 8.62 3.73
C SER A 81 -25.38 8.18 5.19
N VAL A 82 -24.32 8.57 5.87
CA VAL A 82 -24.28 8.50 7.33
C VAL A 82 -25.15 9.65 7.83
N ASN A 83 -26.34 9.33 8.33
CA ASN A 83 -27.20 10.28 9.04
C ASN A 83 -26.52 10.65 10.37
N ILE A 84 -25.58 11.58 10.32
CA ILE A 84 -25.08 12.25 11.52
C ILE A 84 -26.14 13.29 11.89
N ALA A 85 -26.97 12.95 12.87
CA ALA A 85 -27.87 13.88 13.52
C ALA A 85 -27.04 14.98 14.18
N ARG A 86 -26.85 16.10 13.47
CA ARG A 86 -26.23 17.31 14.01
C ARG A 86 -27.33 18.13 14.66
N LYS A 87 -27.30 18.16 15.98
CA LYS A 87 -28.07 19.07 16.83
C LYS A 87 -27.78 20.50 16.40
N SER A 88 -28.82 21.16 15.90
CA SER A 88 -28.87 22.59 15.63
C SER A 88 -28.47 23.38 16.88
N VAL A 89 -27.40 24.17 16.78
CA VAL A 89 -27.30 25.46 17.46
C VAL A 89 -26.72 26.49 16.50
N ASP A 90 -27.35 27.65 16.58
CA ASP A 90 -27.33 28.83 15.73
C ASP A 90 -25.94 29.52 15.64
N GLY A 91 -25.73 30.28 14.58
CA GLY A 91 -24.48 31.04 14.37
C GLY A 91 -24.30 31.58 12.95
N SER A 92 -24.93 32.71 12.67
CA SER A 92 -24.86 33.48 11.43
C SER A 92 -23.45 33.75 10.90
N ALA A 93 -23.23 33.66 9.58
CA ALA A 93 -22.47 34.68 8.82
C ALA A 93 -22.50 34.46 7.29
N SER A 94 -23.18 35.38 6.61
CA SER A 94 -22.74 36.04 5.37
C SER A 94 -22.29 35.21 4.15
N ARG A 95 -23.21 35.12 3.19
CA ARG A 95 -22.98 34.93 1.75
C ARG A 95 -22.08 36.04 1.18
N ARG A 96 -20.92 35.74 0.57
CA ARG A 96 -20.29 36.60 -0.48
C ARG A 96 -19.50 35.80 -1.52
N ASN A 97 -20.18 35.58 -2.63
CA ASN A 97 -19.77 35.66 -4.04
C ASN A 97 -18.31 35.41 -4.49
N SER A 98 -18.19 34.41 -5.38
CA SER A 98 -17.32 34.25 -6.54
C SER A 98 -16.24 35.31 -6.85
N ARG A 99 -14.99 34.87 -6.99
CA ARG A 99 -14.07 35.29 -8.08
C ARG A 99 -13.14 34.15 -8.48
N SER A 100 -13.40 33.59 -9.66
CA SER A 100 -12.46 32.78 -10.43
C SER A 100 -11.16 33.55 -10.66
N ARG A 101 -10.02 32.97 -10.29
CA ARG A 101 -8.70 33.39 -10.76
C ARG A 101 -7.90 32.16 -11.19
N SER A 102 -7.96 31.93 -12.50
CA SER A 102 -6.84 31.59 -13.38
C SER A 102 -5.60 30.95 -12.73
N ARG A 103 -5.48 29.64 -13.01
CA ARG A 103 -4.26 28.92 -13.40
C ARG A 103 -2.98 29.78 -13.49
N ALA A 104 -2.12 29.62 -12.50
CA ALA A 104 -0.68 29.79 -12.66
C ALA A 104 -0.01 28.57 -12.00
N ARG A 105 0.09 27.49 -12.78
CA ARG A 105 0.95 26.36 -12.44
C ARG A 105 2.39 26.88 -12.53
N ARG A 106 2.96 27.31 -11.41
CA ARG A 106 4.40 27.48 -11.26
C ARG A 106 5.02 26.09 -11.32
N SER A 107 5.37 25.67 -12.53
CA SER A 107 6.31 24.58 -12.76
C SER A 107 7.65 25.02 -12.18
N THR A 108 7.90 24.71 -10.92
CA THR A 108 9.25 24.65 -10.39
C THR A 108 9.92 23.46 -11.06
N SER A 109 10.58 23.74 -12.18
CA SER A 109 11.58 22.90 -12.79
C SER A 109 12.73 22.75 -11.78
N SER A 110 12.52 21.90 -10.78
CA SER A 110 13.59 21.35 -9.96
C SER A 110 14.41 20.48 -10.88
N SER A 111 15.47 21.11 -11.40
CA SER A 111 16.62 20.50 -12.03
C SER A 111 16.87 19.14 -11.40
N ARG A 112 16.53 18.11 -12.18
CA ARG A 112 16.82 16.71 -11.94
C ARG A 112 18.35 16.60 -12.02
N ARG A 113 19.03 17.04 -10.95
CA ARG A 113 20.44 16.78 -10.74
C ARG A 113 20.56 15.27 -10.67
N LYS A 114 21.06 14.71 -11.76
CA LYS A 114 21.57 13.36 -11.91
C LYS A 114 22.74 13.21 -10.93
N CYS A 115 22.40 13.06 -9.65
CA CYS A 115 23.27 12.66 -8.56
C CYS A 115 22.79 11.26 -8.18
N GLY A 116 23.74 10.34 -7.98
CA GLY A 116 23.54 8.89 -7.91
C GLY A 116 22.25 8.41 -7.25
N VAL A 117 21.69 7.35 -7.82
CA VAL A 117 20.45 6.67 -7.45
C VAL A 117 20.54 6.14 -6.03
N ILE A 118 20.41 7.01 -5.04
CA ILE A 118 20.15 6.67 -3.64
C ILE A 118 18.90 7.46 -3.27
N GLY A 119 17.76 6.88 -3.65
CA GLY A 119 16.42 7.37 -3.34
C GLY A 119 15.58 6.24 -2.74
N PRO A 120 14.36 6.52 -2.24
CA PRO A 120 13.47 5.51 -1.68
C PRO A 120 13.23 4.30 -2.58
N GLU A 121 13.36 4.49 -3.90
CA GLU A 121 13.16 3.46 -4.92
C GLU A 121 14.29 2.42 -4.99
N ALA A 122 15.40 2.62 -4.25
CA ALA A 122 16.48 1.66 -4.20
C ALA A 122 16.16 0.42 -3.35
N LEU A 123 15.16 0.49 -2.47
CA LEU A 123 14.78 -0.64 -1.60
C LEU A 123 13.40 -1.18 -1.91
N ASP A 124 13.38 -2.44 -2.33
CA ASP A 124 12.16 -3.22 -2.43
C ASP A 124 11.78 -3.79 -1.06
N VAL A 125 11.04 -2.99 -0.28
CA VAL A 125 10.56 -3.34 1.06
C VAL A 125 9.69 -4.61 1.07
N PRO A 126 8.76 -4.82 0.10
CA PRO A 126 8.03 -6.09 -0.03
C PRO A 126 8.95 -7.31 -0.17
N SER A 127 9.92 -7.29 -1.09
CA SER A 127 10.80 -8.43 -1.31
C SER A 127 11.70 -8.70 -0.10
N ALA A 128 12.22 -7.65 0.54
CA ALA A 128 12.97 -7.78 1.79
C ALA A 128 12.14 -8.42 2.90
N ARG A 129 10.86 -8.05 3.04
CA ARG A 129 9.95 -8.64 4.03
C ARG A 129 9.72 -10.12 3.79
N ILE A 130 9.58 -10.55 2.54
CA ILE A 130 9.40 -11.96 2.19
C ILE A 130 10.63 -12.76 2.61
N LEU A 131 11.83 -12.26 2.28
CA LEU A 131 13.10 -12.90 2.66
C LEU A 131 13.31 -12.99 4.18
N CYS A 132 12.87 -11.96 4.93
CA CYS A 132 12.89 -12.01 6.39
C CYS A 132 11.80 -12.91 7.00
N SER A 133 10.76 -13.26 6.24
CA SER A 133 9.64 -14.08 6.70
C SER A 133 9.82 -15.59 6.47
N THR A 134 10.97 -16.01 5.91
CA THR A 134 11.32 -17.41 5.74
C THR A 134 11.26 -18.13 7.09
N SER A 135 10.37 -19.12 7.22
CA SER A 135 10.13 -19.83 8.48
C SER A 135 11.27 -20.80 8.82
N ASP A 136 11.42 -21.11 10.10
CA ASP A 136 12.46 -22.03 10.57
C ASP A 136 12.37 -23.43 9.94
N VAL A 137 11.15 -23.88 9.64
CA VAL A 137 10.90 -25.16 8.95
C VAL A 137 11.44 -25.13 7.52
N ALA A 138 11.30 -24.00 6.83
CA ALA A 138 11.87 -23.83 5.49
C ALA A 138 13.41 -23.82 5.58
N LEU A 139 13.99 -23.11 6.55
CA LEU A 139 15.44 -23.06 6.76
C LEU A 139 16.06 -24.43 7.05
N GLN A 140 15.36 -25.32 7.76
CA GLN A 140 15.83 -26.69 8.02
C GLN A 140 15.84 -27.57 6.76
N GLY A 141 15.04 -27.24 5.76
CA GLY A 141 14.98 -27.95 4.47
C GLY A 141 15.95 -27.44 3.42
N LEU A 142 16.64 -26.33 3.67
CA LEU A 142 17.63 -25.76 2.74
C LEU A 142 18.95 -26.54 2.81
N THR A 143 19.60 -26.66 1.65
CA THR A 143 20.99 -27.13 1.57
C THR A 143 21.96 -26.06 2.09
N VAL A 144 23.20 -26.46 2.41
CA VAL A 144 24.23 -25.54 2.91
C VAL A 144 24.50 -24.42 1.89
N GLU A 145 24.54 -24.76 0.60
CA GLU A 145 24.78 -23.80 -0.49
C GLU A 145 23.64 -22.76 -0.58
N GLU A 146 22.38 -23.21 -0.50
CA GLU A 146 21.21 -22.32 -0.52
C GLU A 146 21.16 -21.41 0.72
N LEU A 147 21.61 -21.92 1.86
CA LEU A 147 21.67 -21.14 3.11
C LEU A 147 22.71 -20.02 3.02
N GLU A 148 23.89 -20.31 2.46
CA GLU A 148 24.93 -19.31 2.20
C GLU A 148 24.44 -18.23 1.23
N GLU A 149 23.73 -18.62 0.17
CA GLU A 149 23.09 -17.66 -0.73
C GLU A 149 22.04 -16.80 -0.02
N HIS A 150 21.23 -17.38 0.86
CA HIS A 150 20.20 -16.67 1.61
C HIS A 150 20.83 -15.63 2.55
N ILE A 151 21.91 -15.99 3.25
CA ILE A 151 22.69 -15.08 4.08
C ILE A 151 23.25 -13.93 3.24
N LYS A 152 23.89 -14.24 2.10
CA LYS A 152 24.44 -13.22 1.20
C LYS A 152 23.38 -12.25 0.68
N LYS A 153 22.18 -12.76 0.36
CA LYS A 153 21.02 -11.94 -0.04
C LYS A 153 20.59 -11.02 1.12
N LEU A 154 20.46 -11.53 2.33
CA LEU A 154 20.13 -10.74 3.52
C LEU A 154 21.16 -9.65 3.82
N GLU A 155 22.45 -9.95 3.71
CA GLU A 155 23.53 -8.97 3.90
C GLU A 155 23.45 -7.84 2.87
N SER A 156 23.22 -8.16 1.60
CA SER A 156 23.08 -7.16 0.53
C SER A 156 21.90 -6.20 0.76
N ILE A 157 20.76 -6.74 1.22
CA ILE A 157 19.56 -5.95 1.54
C ILE A 157 19.81 -5.11 2.78
N THR A 158 20.53 -5.63 3.77
CA THR A 158 20.90 -4.89 4.98
C THR A 158 21.83 -3.72 4.66
N GLY A 159 22.82 -3.94 3.80
CA GLY A 159 23.73 -2.90 3.33
C GLY A 159 22.98 -1.76 2.63
N THR A 160 22.18 -2.09 1.61
CA THR A 160 21.34 -1.10 0.92
C THR A 160 20.35 -0.40 1.86
N ALA A 161 19.76 -1.13 2.82
CA ALA A 161 18.87 -0.56 3.83
C ALA A 161 19.55 0.50 4.69
N SER A 162 20.79 0.23 5.11
CA SER A 162 21.60 1.17 5.88
C SER A 162 21.93 2.43 5.08
N GLU A 163 22.28 2.29 3.79
CA GLU A 163 22.57 3.43 2.91
C GLU A 163 21.34 4.34 2.74
N VAL A 164 20.17 3.77 2.48
CA VAL A 164 18.93 4.55 2.36
C VAL A 164 18.55 5.18 3.69
N LEU A 165 18.75 4.49 4.81
CA LEU A 165 18.53 5.07 6.15
C LEU A 165 19.43 6.30 6.37
N THR A 166 20.74 6.18 6.10
CA THR A 166 21.67 7.32 6.25
C THR A 166 21.30 8.48 5.33
N TYR A 167 20.85 8.20 4.11
CA TYR A 167 20.33 9.21 3.19
C TYR A 167 19.11 9.95 3.78
N TRP A 168 18.12 9.23 4.30
CA TRP A 168 16.93 9.84 4.90
C TRP A 168 17.25 10.61 6.17
N LEU A 169 18.16 10.12 7.00
CA LEU A 169 18.64 10.85 8.18
C LEU A 169 19.30 12.17 7.78
N LYS A 170 20.19 12.15 6.78
CA LYS A 170 20.83 13.37 6.27
C LYS A 170 19.82 14.36 5.68
N LYS A 171 18.84 13.87 4.93
CA LYS A 171 17.78 14.70 4.34
C LYS A 171 16.87 15.32 5.41
N ARG A 172 16.55 14.54 6.45
CA ARG A 172 15.79 15.01 7.61
C ARG A 172 16.56 16.09 8.36
N GLU A 173 17.85 15.87 8.61
CA GLU A 173 18.71 16.84 9.31
C GLU A 173 18.82 18.15 8.53
N GLY A 174 19.01 18.08 7.22
CA GLY A 174 18.99 19.26 6.36
C GLY A 174 17.68 20.05 6.46
N ALA A 175 16.53 19.35 6.47
CA ALA A 175 15.23 20.00 6.62
C ALA A 175 15.01 20.62 8.03
N ILE A 176 15.58 20.01 9.08
CA ILE A 176 15.53 20.54 10.45
C ILE A 176 16.40 21.81 10.54
N SER A 177 17.62 21.76 10.03
CA SER A 177 18.52 22.92 10.00
C SER A 177 17.90 24.07 9.19
N ASP A 178 17.34 23.79 8.01
CA ASP A 178 16.63 24.79 7.21
C ASP A 178 15.47 25.40 8.02
N LYS A 179 14.69 24.59 8.73
CA LYS A 179 13.60 25.07 9.60
C LYS A 179 14.13 26.04 10.67
N GLU A 180 15.20 25.70 11.38
CA GLU A 180 15.79 26.56 12.43
C GLU A 180 16.30 27.89 11.86
N THR A 181 16.89 27.87 10.66
CA THR A 181 17.32 29.10 9.98
C THR A 181 16.11 29.98 9.62
N PHE A 182 15.02 29.40 9.13
CA PHE A 182 13.80 30.15 8.82
C PHE A 182 13.18 30.74 10.08
N GLU A 183 13.12 29.99 11.19
CA GLU A 183 12.61 30.50 12.46
C GLU A 183 13.43 31.70 12.95
N THR A 184 14.77 31.63 12.86
CA THR A 184 15.67 32.75 13.22
C THR A 184 15.42 33.98 12.33
N VAL A 185 15.29 33.78 11.02
CA VAL A 185 14.98 34.87 10.07
C VAL A 185 13.62 35.49 10.40
N ILE A 186 12.60 34.67 10.64
CA ILE A 186 11.26 35.15 11.02
C ILE A 186 11.32 35.97 12.31
N GLU A 187 12.05 35.51 13.33
CA GLU A 187 12.21 36.24 14.58
C GLU A 187 12.86 37.61 14.36
N SER A 188 13.91 37.68 13.53
CA SER A 188 14.57 38.94 13.19
C SER A 188 13.61 39.91 12.46
N LEU A 189 12.79 39.41 11.53
CA LEU A 189 11.81 40.20 10.78
C LEU A 189 10.69 40.70 11.69
N VAL A 190 10.15 39.84 12.55
CA VAL A 190 9.09 40.18 13.50
C VAL A 190 9.59 41.20 14.52
N GLY A 191 10.82 41.03 15.02
CA GLY A 191 11.48 41.98 15.92
C GLY A 191 11.63 43.37 15.28
N TYR A 192 12.13 43.43 14.05
CA TYR A 192 12.27 44.70 13.32
C TYR A 192 10.92 45.38 13.05
N ALA A 193 9.91 44.62 12.62
CA ALA A 193 8.57 45.15 12.36
C ALA A 193 7.88 45.67 13.62
N ARG A 194 8.04 44.98 14.77
CA ARG A 194 7.54 45.46 16.08
C ARG A 194 8.24 46.74 16.51
N LYS A 195 9.58 46.80 16.41
CA LYS A 195 10.37 47.98 16.75
C LYS A 195 9.99 49.20 15.89
N LYS A 196 9.78 49.00 14.59
CA LYS A 196 9.32 50.07 13.67
C LYS A 196 7.95 50.62 14.04
N ARG A 197 7.04 49.80 14.61
CA ARG A 197 5.72 50.24 15.09
C ARG A 197 5.74 50.92 16.47
N GLN A 198 6.75 50.66 17.29
CA GLN A 198 6.90 51.33 18.60
C GLN A 198 7.65 52.66 18.48
N ASN A 199 8.52 52.80 17.48
CA ASN A 199 9.36 53.99 17.29
C ASN A 199 8.79 55.00 16.28
N GLY A 200 7.57 54.79 15.77
CA GLY A 200 6.84 55.73 14.90
C GLY A 200 5.42 55.87 15.37
#